data_AF-A0A958WWI3-F1
#
_entry.id   AF-A0A958WWI3-F1
#
_cell.length_a   1.000
_cell.length_b   1.000
_cell.length_c   1.000
_cell.angle_alpha   90.00
_cell.angle_beta   90.00
_cell.angle_gamma   90.00
#
_symmetry.space_group_name_H-M   'P 1'
#
loop_
_entity.id
_entity.type
_entity.pdbx_description
1 polymer ?
#
loop_
_entity_poly.entity_id
_entity_poly.type
_entity_poly.pdbx_seq_one_letter_code
_entity_poly.pdbx_strand_id
1 'polypeptide(L)'
;MDNPLDRIEDTFELEMPARESLDDSIDAILPKIRPLSEDLREQQFYSMPGGKPWLEIRDDPSFLESVLHFFNVGGEYLLSVDGNVTRGRWRLLDGTNKIIIEQGGGGKSGGKGGSDSHWDKQDGGGDKQPSKSELYELAFLNKHFFILKKHGDQKRKGNRKYLVLGFEPAVKGLKWKDIVELMYDDFRGQWGTFHYLVIGAIILGAIIAFFSLR
;
A
#
# COMPACT_ATOMS: atom_id res chain seq x y z
N MET A 1 -20.56 -42.05 2.09
CA MET A 1 -21.42 -40.85 2.19
C MET A 1 -20.50 -39.78 2.70
N ASP A 2 -20.10 -38.87 1.83
CA ASP A 2 -19.10 -37.85 2.17
C ASP A 2 -19.78 -36.83 3.09
N ASN A 3 -19.19 -36.61 4.25
CA ASN A 3 -19.70 -35.70 5.25
C ASN A 3 -19.50 -34.26 4.73
N PRO A 4 -20.55 -33.42 4.65
CA PRO A 4 -20.42 -32.04 4.15
C PRO A 4 -19.48 -31.16 4.99
N LEU A 5 -19.06 -31.62 6.17
CA LEU A 5 -18.08 -30.96 7.03
C LEU A 5 -16.62 -31.20 6.59
N ASP A 6 -16.31 -32.34 5.96
CA ASP A 6 -14.94 -32.65 5.52
C ASP A 6 -14.50 -31.72 4.37
N ARG A 7 -15.46 -31.19 3.58
CA ARG A 7 -15.19 -30.17 2.54
C ARG A 7 -14.89 -28.78 3.10
N ILE A 8 -15.19 -28.52 4.37
CA ILE A 8 -14.96 -27.22 5.00
C ILE A 8 -13.53 -27.17 5.57
N GLU A 9 -12.97 -28.30 5.98
CA GLU A 9 -11.60 -28.41 6.49
C GLU A 9 -10.55 -28.32 5.36
N ASP A 10 -10.85 -28.83 4.16
CA ASP A 10 -10.01 -28.68 2.95
C ASP A 10 -9.83 -27.22 2.48
N THR A 11 -10.57 -26.25 3.03
CA THR A 11 -10.40 -24.83 2.71
C THR A 11 -9.29 -24.17 3.55
N PHE A 12 -8.78 -24.86 4.57
CA PHE A 12 -7.84 -24.32 5.56
C PHE A 12 -6.39 -24.78 5.41
N GLU A 13 -6.09 -25.75 4.53
CA GLU A 13 -4.72 -26.13 4.14
C GLU A 13 -4.39 -25.75 2.70
N LEU A 14 -4.75 -24.53 2.28
CA LEU A 14 -4.05 -23.91 1.16
C LEU A 14 -2.66 -23.54 1.66
N GLU A 15 -1.74 -24.52 1.70
CA GLU A 15 -0.32 -24.21 1.60
C GLU A 15 -0.22 -23.23 0.44
N MET A 16 0.09 -21.96 0.75
CA MET A 16 0.23 -20.97 -0.30
C MET A 16 1.18 -21.59 -1.32
N PRO A 17 0.79 -21.69 -2.61
CA PRO A 17 1.66 -22.30 -3.61
C PRO A 17 3.02 -21.63 -3.43
N ALA A 18 4.10 -22.42 -3.37
CA ALA A 18 5.44 -21.91 -3.11
C ALA A 18 5.82 -20.94 -4.24
N ARG A 19 5.37 -19.69 -4.13
CA ARG A 19 5.59 -18.66 -5.12
C ARG A 19 6.99 -18.16 -4.93
N GLU A 20 7.68 -18.04 -6.04
CA GLU A 20 9.10 -17.72 -6.08
C GLU A 20 9.35 -16.26 -5.70
N SER A 21 8.35 -15.38 -5.88
CA SER A 21 8.47 -13.94 -5.62
C SER A 21 7.27 -13.31 -4.92
N LEU A 22 7.52 -12.15 -4.31
CA LEU A 22 6.48 -11.28 -3.77
C LEU A 22 5.56 -10.78 -4.88
N ASP A 23 6.10 -10.36 -6.03
CA ASP A 23 5.32 -9.84 -7.15
C ASP A 23 4.30 -10.87 -7.67
N ASP A 24 4.70 -12.14 -7.82
CA ASP A 24 3.78 -13.23 -8.23
C ASP A 24 2.71 -13.49 -7.17
N SER A 25 3.07 -13.34 -5.90
CA SER A 25 2.16 -13.51 -4.77
C SER A 25 1.10 -12.42 -4.73
N ILE A 26 1.51 -11.18 -4.95
CA ILE A 26 0.62 -10.03 -5.11
C ILE A 26 -0.28 -10.20 -6.33
N ASP A 27 0.26 -10.62 -7.49
CA ASP A 27 -0.54 -10.82 -8.71
C ASP A 27 -1.68 -11.81 -8.53
N ALA A 28 -1.48 -12.86 -7.73
CA ALA A 28 -2.49 -13.87 -7.51
C ALA A 28 -3.55 -13.51 -6.45
N ILE A 29 -3.19 -12.68 -5.45
CA ILE A 29 -4.15 -12.24 -4.42
C ILE A 29 -4.93 -11.00 -4.84
N LEU A 30 -4.33 -10.09 -5.63
CA LEU A 30 -4.94 -8.82 -6.02
C LEU A 30 -6.36 -8.96 -6.60
N PRO A 31 -6.66 -9.87 -7.54
CA PRO A 31 -8.01 -10.01 -8.09
C PRO A 31 -9.07 -10.31 -7.02
N LYS A 32 -8.68 -10.98 -5.92
CA LYS A 32 -9.56 -11.34 -4.82
C LYS A 32 -9.81 -10.16 -3.88
N ILE A 33 -8.74 -9.44 -3.53
CA ILE A 33 -8.80 -8.37 -2.50
C ILE A 33 -9.17 -7.00 -3.06
N ARG A 34 -9.00 -6.77 -4.36
CA ARG A 34 -9.25 -5.48 -5.00
C ARG A 34 -10.64 -4.87 -4.73
N PRO A 35 -11.75 -5.64 -4.65
CA PRO A 35 -13.06 -5.09 -4.30
C PRO A 35 -13.13 -4.45 -2.90
N LEU A 36 -12.19 -4.79 -2.01
CA LEU A 36 -12.08 -4.26 -0.65
C LEU A 36 -11.12 -3.07 -0.56
N SER A 37 -10.56 -2.62 -1.69
CA SER A 37 -9.60 -1.52 -1.71
C SER A 37 -10.29 -0.18 -1.54
N GLU A 38 -9.70 0.67 -0.71
CA GLU A 38 -10.02 2.09 -0.61
C GLU A 38 -9.46 2.86 -1.82
N ASP A 39 -9.83 4.14 -1.96
CA ASP A 39 -9.35 5.02 -3.04
C ASP A 39 -8.22 5.96 -2.58
N LEU A 40 -7.28 6.33 -3.47
CA LEU A 40 -6.22 7.29 -3.14
C LEU A 40 -6.74 8.68 -2.75
N ARG A 41 -7.98 9.03 -3.11
CA ARG A 41 -8.61 10.28 -2.66
C ARG A 41 -8.93 10.27 -1.17
N GLU A 42 -9.04 9.08 -0.57
CA GLU A 42 -9.35 8.88 0.85
C GLU A 42 -8.05 8.89 1.67
N GLN A 43 -7.45 10.07 1.75
CA GLN A 43 -6.11 10.25 2.32
C GLN A 43 -5.99 9.75 3.76
N GLN A 44 -7.08 9.69 4.53
CA GLN A 44 -7.09 9.17 5.89
C GLN A 44 -6.53 7.75 6.04
N PHE A 45 -6.56 6.94 4.96
CA PHE A 45 -6.06 5.58 5.00
C PHE A 45 -4.53 5.49 4.93
N TYR A 46 -3.86 6.50 4.36
CA TYR A 46 -2.41 6.47 4.15
C TYR A 46 -1.64 7.70 4.59
N SER A 47 -2.34 8.77 4.94
CA SER A 47 -1.81 10.01 5.49
C SER A 47 -2.48 10.30 6.84
N MET A 48 -1.68 10.54 7.87
CA MET A 48 -2.17 10.88 9.21
C MET A 48 -1.32 12.02 9.81
N PRO A 49 -1.88 12.84 10.73
CA PRO A 49 -1.10 13.79 11.50
C PRO A 49 0.06 13.08 12.22
N GLY A 50 1.27 13.64 12.12
CA GLY A 50 2.48 13.00 12.65
C GLY A 50 3.13 11.94 11.75
N GLY A 51 2.50 11.61 10.62
CA GLY A 51 3.01 10.66 9.63
C GLY A 51 2.64 9.21 9.96
N LYS A 52 2.09 8.50 8.98
CA LYS A 52 1.85 7.07 9.07
C LYS A 52 3.09 6.32 8.54
N PRO A 53 3.78 5.51 9.37
CA PRO A 53 4.97 4.77 8.95
C PRO A 53 4.58 3.57 8.08
N TRP A 54 4.97 3.62 6.82
CA TRP A 54 4.76 2.55 5.84
C TRP A 54 6.08 1.84 5.57
N LEU A 55 6.25 0.63 6.11
CA LEU A 55 7.42 -0.21 5.88
C LEU A 55 7.38 -0.85 4.50
N GLU A 56 8.46 -0.69 3.75
CA GLU A 56 8.62 -1.35 2.46
C GLU A 56 8.92 -2.83 2.62
N ILE A 57 8.14 -3.66 1.94
CA ILE A 57 8.24 -5.11 1.99
C ILE A 57 8.94 -5.60 0.72
N ARG A 58 9.95 -6.45 0.89
CA ARG A 58 10.75 -7.03 -0.20
C ARG A 58 10.96 -8.52 0.03
N ASP A 59 11.11 -9.25 -1.08
CA ASP A 59 11.43 -10.68 -1.12
C ASP A 59 12.94 -10.97 -1.26
N ASP A 60 13.76 -9.93 -1.44
CA ASP A 60 15.20 -10.03 -1.60
C ASP A 60 15.91 -10.30 -0.26
N PRO A 61 16.56 -11.46 -0.07
CA PRO A 61 17.26 -11.79 1.18
C PRO A 61 18.45 -10.87 1.48
N SER A 62 19.00 -10.18 0.48
CA SER A 62 20.09 -9.21 0.65
C SER A 62 19.60 -7.84 1.12
N PHE A 63 18.29 -7.64 1.13
CA PHE A 63 17.69 -6.40 1.60
C PHE A 63 17.58 -6.39 3.13
N LEU A 64 18.54 -5.74 3.77
CA LEU A 64 18.62 -5.60 5.22
C LEU A 64 18.14 -4.24 5.74
N GLU A 65 18.00 -3.27 4.85
CA GLU A 65 17.65 -1.89 5.18
C GLU A 65 16.17 -1.80 5.62
N SER A 66 15.91 -1.05 6.68
CA SER A 66 14.55 -0.65 7.04
C SER A 66 14.18 0.61 6.28
N VAL A 67 13.28 0.46 5.31
CA VAL A 67 12.81 1.57 4.46
C VAL A 67 11.38 1.94 4.83
N LEU A 68 11.21 3.10 5.44
CA LEU A 68 9.91 3.67 5.80
C LEU A 68 9.53 4.80 4.86
N HIS A 69 8.28 4.76 4.41
CA HIS A 69 7.64 5.79 3.59
C HIS A 69 6.63 6.55 4.45
N PHE A 70 6.62 7.87 4.33
CA PHE A 70 5.62 8.73 4.98
C PHE A 70 4.98 9.61 3.92
N PHE A 71 3.66 9.49 3.79
CA PHE A 71 2.84 10.34 2.93
C PHE A 71 2.14 11.38 3.78
N ASN A 72 2.81 12.49 4.07
CA ASN A 72 2.31 13.50 4.99
C ASN A 72 1.28 14.43 4.33
N VAL A 73 0.45 15.04 5.18
CA VAL A 73 -0.54 16.03 4.77
C VAL A 73 0.16 17.19 4.04
N GLY A 74 -0.50 17.74 3.02
CA GLY A 74 0.07 18.83 2.22
C GLY A 74 1.05 18.37 1.13
N GLY A 75 1.15 17.07 0.87
CA GLY A 75 1.96 16.51 -0.22
C GLY A 75 3.44 16.37 0.10
N GLU A 76 3.84 16.49 1.38
CA GLU A 76 5.20 16.16 1.81
C GLU A 76 5.39 14.64 1.82
N TYR A 77 6.47 14.17 1.22
CA TYR A 77 6.89 12.77 1.27
C TYR A 77 8.21 12.67 2.03
N LEU A 78 8.31 11.72 2.96
CA LEU A 78 9.56 11.40 3.64
C LEU A 78 9.90 9.93 3.37
N LEU A 79 11.16 9.68 3.04
CA LEU A 79 11.74 8.35 2.94
C LEU A 79 12.81 8.23 4.03
N SER A 80 12.63 7.31 4.98
CA SER A 80 13.64 6.98 5.98
C SER A 80 14.28 5.65 5.61
N VAL A 81 15.61 5.65 5.43
CA VAL A 81 16.40 4.43 5.21
C VAL A 81 17.35 4.30 6.38
N ASP A 82 17.13 3.27 7.22
CA ASP A 82 17.88 3.04 8.46
C ASP A 82 18.00 4.29 9.36
N GLY A 83 16.93 5.10 9.40
CA GLY A 83 16.85 6.33 10.19
C GLY A 83 17.34 7.59 9.47
N ASN A 84 17.98 7.48 8.30
CA ASN A 84 18.35 8.62 7.49
C ASN A 84 17.16 9.09 6.65
N VAL A 85 16.75 10.35 6.85
CA VAL A 85 15.53 10.88 6.22
C VAL A 85 15.87 11.72 4.98
N THR A 86 15.27 11.35 3.86
CA THR A 86 15.23 12.15 2.63
C THR A 86 13.85 12.74 2.44
N ARG A 87 13.79 14.05 2.17
CA ARG A 87 12.53 14.75 1.85
C ARG A 87 12.22 14.69 0.36
N GLY A 88 10.93 14.68 0.08
CA GLY A 88 10.36 14.67 -1.25
C GLY A 88 8.95 15.21 -1.25
N ARG A 89 8.23 14.97 -2.35
CA ARG A 89 6.82 15.32 -2.48
C ARG A 89 6.03 14.17 -3.05
N TRP A 90 4.75 14.12 -2.73
CA TRP A 90 3.79 13.27 -3.41
C TRP A 90 2.59 14.09 -3.87
N ARG A 91 1.97 13.67 -4.97
CA ARG A 91 0.74 14.28 -5.47
C ARG A 91 -0.11 13.26 -6.22
N LEU A 92 -1.43 13.42 -6.14
CA LEU A 92 -2.35 12.64 -6.96
C LEU A 92 -2.42 13.23 -8.36
N LEU A 93 -2.75 12.40 -9.33
CA LEU A 93 -3.11 12.85 -10.66
C LEU A 93 -4.64 12.95 -10.75
N ASP A 94 -5.14 14.18 -10.89
CA ASP A 94 -6.57 14.49 -10.85
C ASP A 94 -7.41 13.60 -11.77
N GLY A 95 -8.55 13.15 -11.27
CA GLY A 95 -9.47 12.27 -12.00
C GLY A 95 -8.98 10.84 -12.19
N THR A 96 -7.85 10.46 -11.58
CA THR A 96 -7.28 9.10 -11.69
C THR A 96 -6.90 8.55 -10.32
N ASN A 97 -6.77 7.22 -10.25
CA ASN A 97 -6.24 6.54 -9.07
C ASN A 97 -4.72 6.33 -9.19
N LYS A 98 -4.00 7.43 -9.46
CA LYS A 98 -2.54 7.44 -9.65
C LYS A 98 -1.87 8.47 -8.74
N ILE A 99 -0.67 8.13 -8.28
CA ILE A 99 0.16 8.95 -7.41
C ILE A 99 1.55 9.12 -8.01
N ILE A 100 2.10 10.33 -7.90
CA ILE A 100 3.48 10.63 -8.27
C ILE A 100 4.26 10.84 -6.99
N ILE A 101 5.43 10.21 -6.89
CA ILE A 101 6.37 10.34 -5.79
C ILE A 101 7.66 10.97 -6.35
N GLU A 102 8.06 12.10 -5.80
CA GLU A 102 9.25 12.86 -6.15
C GLU A 102 10.26 12.77 -5.00
N GLN A 103 11.39 12.10 -5.22
CA GLN A 103 12.49 11.96 -4.25
C GLN A 103 13.63 12.93 -4.58
N GLY A 104 14.28 13.49 -3.55
CA GLY A 104 15.47 14.33 -3.74
C GLY A 104 15.21 15.75 -4.25
N GLY A 105 13.95 16.18 -4.26
CA GLY A 105 13.56 17.55 -4.61
C GLY A 105 13.55 18.46 -3.39
N GLY A 106 14.72 18.82 -2.85
CA GLY A 106 14.88 19.95 -1.94
C GLY A 106 14.56 21.28 -2.64
N GLY A 107 13.29 21.50 -2.96
CA GLY A 107 12.82 22.73 -3.58
C GLY A 107 12.87 23.85 -2.55
N LYS A 108 13.73 24.84 -2.80
CA LYS A 108 13.70 26.16 -2.16
C LYS A 108 12.25 26.60 -1.97
N SER A 109 11.84 26.74 -0.72
CA SER A 109 10.64 27.50 -0.36
C SER A 109 10.82 28.91 -0.94
N GLY A 110 9.94 29.29 -1.87
CA GLY A 110 9.96 30.59 -2.52
C GLY A 110 9.62 31.70 -1.54
N GLY A 111 10.61 32.13 -0.75
CA GLY A 111 10.58 33.42 -0.07
C GLY A 111 10.86 34.52 -1.09
N LYS A 112 9.81 35.19 -1.58
CA LYS A 112 9.93 36.53 -2.15
C LYS A 112 10.33 37.48 -1.02
N GLY A 113 11.63 37.63 -0.80
CA GLY A 113 12.22 38.68 0.02
C GLY A 113 13.28 39.36 -0.82
N GLY A 114 12.93 40.50 -1.42
CA GLY A 114 13.89 41.34 -2.10
C GLY A 114 14.89 41.92 -1.11
N SER A 115 16.17 41.87 -1.45
CA SER A 115 17.16 42.86 -1.05
C SER A 115 18.42 42.60 -1.87
N ASP A 116 18.90 43.66 -2.48
CA ASP A 116 20.11 43.72 -3.28
C ASP A 116 21.34 43.32 -2.46
N SER A 117 22.20 42.46 -3.03
CA SER A 117 23.64 42.50 -2.78
C SER A 117 24.40 41.68 -3.82
N HIS A 118 25.11 42.42 -4.66
CA HIS A 118 26.32 42.06 -5.38
C HIS A 118 27.32 41.31 -4.48
N TRP A 119 27.78 40.10 -4.88
CA TRP A 119 29.17 39.58 -4.86
C TRP A 119 29.22 38.14 -5.41
N ASP A 120 30.28 37.87 -6.18
CA ASP A 120 30.90 36.60 -6.60
C ASP A 120 30.08 35.45 -7.21
N LYS A 121 30.24 35.29 -8.53
CA LYS A 121 30.14 34.00 -9.22
C LYS A 121 31.37 33.16 -8.89
N GLN A 122 31.23 32.24 -7.94
CA GLN A 122 32.02 31.02 -7.91
C GLN A 122 31.14 29.89 -8.46
N ASP A 123 31.45 29.47 -9.67
CA ASP A 123 30.85 28.31 -10.35
C ASP A 123 31.33 27.02 -9.66
N GLY A 124 30.80 26.75 -8.47
CA GLY A 124 30.88 25.46 -7.82
C GLY A 124 29.78 24.56 -8.38
N GLY A 125 30.16 23.62 -9.25
CA GLY A 125 29.30 22.53 -9.71
C GLY A 125 28.86 21.67 -8.52
N GLY A 126 27.84 22.12 -7.80
CA GLY A 126 27.11 21.28 -6.87
C GLY A 126 26.31 20.30 -7.68
N ASP A 127 26.68 19.02 -7.63
CA ASP A 127 25.92 17.92 -8.18
C ASP A 127 24.49 17.97 -7.60
N LYS A 128 23.59 18.65 -8.31
CA LYS A 128 22.15 18.53 -8.08
C LYS A 128 21.80 17.10 -8.44
N GLN A 129 21.80 16.24 -7.44
CA GLN A 129 21.35 14.86 -7.59
C GLN A 129 19.96 14.92 -8.23
N PRO A 130 19.75 14.31 -9.40
CA PRO A 130 18.53 14.48 -10.16
C PRO A 130 17.35 13.98 -9.31
N SER A 131 16.34 14.83 -9.14
CA SER A 131 15.12 14.47 -8.43
C SER A 131 14.46 13.31 -9.16
N LYS A 132 14.41 12.13 -8.53
CA LYS A 132 13.78 10.94 -9.10
C LYS A 132 12.27 11.07 -8.94
N SER A 133 11.54 11.08 -10.06
CA SER A 133 10.07 11.14 -10.07
C SER A 133 9.51 9.82 -10.61
N GLU A 134 8.64 9.18 -9.85
CA GLU A 134 8.02 7.90 -10.20
C GLU A 134 6.50 8.00 -10.15
N LEU A 135 5.84 7.48 -11.19
CA LEU A 135 4.39 7.40 -11.30
C LEU A 135 3.91 6.00 -10.94
N TYR A 136 2.92 5.92 -10.08
CA TYR A 136 2.28 4.69 -9.63
C TYR A 136 0.77 4.74 -9.83
N GLU A 137 0.18 3.58 -9.99
CA GLU A 137 -1.26 3.35 -9.93
C GLU A 137 -1.60 2.61 -8.65
N LEU A 138 -2.76 2.90 -8.07
CA LEU A 138 -3.23 2.11 -6.93
C LEU A 138 -3.50 0.67 -7.35
N ALA A 139 -2.86 -0.28 -6.67
CA ALA A 139 -3.17 -1.69 -6.79
C ALA A 139 -4.13 -2.14 -5.67
N PHE A 140 -3.84 -1.73 -4.43
CA PHE A 140 -4.66 -2.03 -3.26
C PHE A 140 -4.34 -1.06 -2.11
N LEU A 141 -5.34 -0.65 -1.35
CA LEU A 141 -5.19 0.17 -0.14
C LEU A 141 -6.20 -0.28 0.91
N ASN A 142 -5.72 -0.50 2.13
CA ASN A 142 -6.58 -0.62 3.31
C ASN A 142 -5.84 -0.06 4.54
N LYS A 143 -6.35 -0.36 5.74
CA LYS A 143 -5.75 0.08 7.01
C LYS A 143 -4.31 -0.40 7.21
N HIS A 144 -3.95 -1.60 6.74
CA HIS A 144 -2.68 -2.27 7.03
C HIS A 144 -1.72 -2.30 5.84
N PHE A 145 -2.21 -2.20 4.61
CA PHE A 145 -1.45 -2.39 3.38
C PHE A 145 -1.71 -1.27 2.40
N PHE A 146 -0.64 -0.80 1.77
CA PHE A 146 -0.68 0.18 0.70
C PHE A 146 0.22 -0.27 -0.45
N ILE A 147 -0.41 -0.74 -1.53
CA ILE A 147 0.25 -1.36 -2.67
C ILE A 147 0.09 -0.48 -3.88
N LEU A 148 1.23 -0.06 -4.41
CA LEU A 148 1.33 0.82 -5.56
C LEU A 148 1.98 0.05 -6.72
N LYS A 149 1.29 -0.04 -7.85
CA LYS A 149 1.84 -0.62 -9.08
C LYS A 149 2.60 0.46 -9.84
N LYS A 150 3.88 0.25 -10.09
CA LYS A 150 4.68 1.21 -10.87
C LYS A 150 4.16 1.27 -12.31
N HIS A 151 3.92 2.49 -12.81
CA HIS A 151 3.40 2.69 -14.15
C HIS A 151 4.45 2.31 -15.23
N GLY A 152 3.98 1.85 -16.39
CA GLY A 152 4.81 1.36 -17.50
C GLY A 152 5.12 -0.15 -17.45
N ASP A 153 5.82 -0.64 -18.47
CA ASP A 153 6.17 -2.06 -18.61
C ASP A 153 7.42 -2.41 -17.78
N GLN A 154 7.22 -2.67 -16.48
CA GLN A 154 8.29 -3.07 -15.58
C GLN A 154 8.73 -4.52 -15.80
N LYS A 155 7.82 -5.39 -16.24
CA LYS A 155 8.08 -6.82 -16.49
C LYS A 155 9.14 -7.00 -17.56
N ARG A 156 9.05 -6.26 -18.68
CA ARG A 156 10.06 -6.28 -19.73
C ARG A 156 11.43 -5.77 -19.29
N LYS A 157 11.49 -4.93 -18.24
CA LYS A 157 12.72 -4.33 -17.73
C LYS A 157 13.36 -5.14 -16.60
N GLY A 158 12.75 -6.26 -16.19
CA GLY A 158 13.21 -7.04 -15.04
C GLY A 158 13.13 -6.29 -13.71
N ASN A 159 12.37 -5.19 -13.66
CA ASN A 159 12.20 -4.39 -12.46
C ASN A 159 10.98 -4.86 -11.67
N ARG A 160 11.01 -4.62 -10.35
CA ARG A 160 9.85 -4.84 -9.49
C ARG A 160 8.63 -4.06 -9.97
N LYS A 161 7.50 -4.75 -9.98
CA LYS A 161 6.22 -4.23 -10.46
C LYS A 161 5.48 -3.45 -9.37
N TYR A 162 5.58 -3.91 -8.13
CA TYR A 162 4.88 -3.34 -6.99
C TYR A 162 5.84 -2.68 -6.00
N LEU A 163 5.42 -1.53 -5.48
CA LEU A 163 5.86 -1.00 -4.20
C LEU A 163 4.85 -1.49 -3.17
N VAL A 164 5.25 -2.48 -2.38
CA VAL A 164 4.40 -3.10 -1.35
C VAL A 164 4.75 -2.48 -0.01
N LEU A 165 3.78 -1.80 0.60
CA LEU A 165 3.98 -1.14 1.88
C LEU A 165 3.03 -1.74 2.93
N GLY A 166 3.57 -2.05 4.10
CA GLY A 166 2.81 -2.47 5.27
C GLY A 166 2.89 -1.42 6.38
N PHE A 167 1.80 -1.22 7.12
CA PHE A 167 1.81 -0.34 8.28
C PHE A 167 2.77 -0.89 9.33
N GLU A 168 3.86 -0.16 9.63
CA GLU A 168 5.00 -0.71 10.38
C GLU A 168 4.57 -1.44 11.68
N PRO A 169 3.71 -0.88 12.55
CA PRO A 169 3.30 -1.56 13.78
C PRO A 169 2.60 -2.92 13.57
N ALA A 170 2.01 -3.15 12.40
CA ALA A 170 1.30 -4.39 12.07
C ALA A 170 2.21 -5.44 11.40
N VAL A 171 3.25 -5.01 10.68
CA VAL A 171 4.07 -5.92 9.84
C VAL A 171 5.50 -6.10 10.31
N LYS A 172 5.95 -5.31 11.28
CA LYS A 172 7.35 -5.33 11.74
C LYS A 172 7.75 -6.70 12.27
N GLY A 173 8.87 -7.22 11.76
CA GLY A 173 9.43 -8.52 12.15
C GLY A 173 8.84 -9.71 11.41
N LEU A 174 7.84 -9.51 10.55
CA LEU A 174 7.27 -10.56 9.70
C LEU A 174 8.09 -10.72 8.41
N LYS A 175 8.16 -11.94 7.90
CA LYS A 175 8.69 -12.18 6.55
C LYS A 175 7.61 -11.83 5.53
N TRP A 176 8.03 -11.55 4.30
CA TRP A 176 7.09 -11.21 3.23
C TRP A 176 6.01 -12.28 3.01
N LYS A 177 6.33 -13.57 3.23
CA LYS A 177 5.37 -14.67 3.12
C LYS A 177 4.27 -14.54 4.17
N ASP A 178 4.64 -14.37 5.44
CA ASP A 178 3.71 -14.17 6.55
C ASP A 178 2.85 -12.90 6.33
N ILE A 179 3.42 -11.87 5.70
CA ILE A 179 2.69 -10.65 5.34
C ILE A 179 1.64 -10.91 4.25
N VAL A 180 1.99 -11.67 3.21
CA VAL A 180 1.02 -12.04 2.17
C VAL A 180 -0.08 -12.93 2.75
N GLU A 181 0.26 -13.83 3.67
CA GLU A 181 -0.71 -14.62 4.41
C GLU A 181 -1.65 -13.72 5.23
N LEU A 182 -1.11 -12.74 5.95
CA LEU A 182 -1.91 -11.75 6.68
C LEU A 182 -2.85 -10.96 5.75
N MET A 183 -2.42 -10.62 4.53
CA MET A 183 -3.30 -10.01 3.53
C MET A 183 -4.46 -10.94 3.12
N TYR A 184 -4.19 -12.24 3.03
CA TYR A 184 -5.20 -13.25 2.70
C TYR A 184 -6.20 -13.47 3.84
N ASP A 185 -5.71 -13.45 5.07
CA ASP A 185 -6.52 -13.60 6.27
C ASP A 185 -7.45 -12.42 6.52
N ASP A 186 -6.95 -11.20 6.35
CA ASP A 186 -7.75 -9.97 6.42
C ASP A 186 -8.91 -10.02 5.42
N PHE A 187 -8.62 -10.46 4.19
CA PHE A 187 -9.65 -10.73 3.18
C PHE A 187 -10.67 -11.76 3.66
N ARG A 188 -10.24 -12.96 4.07
CA ARG A 188 -11.15 -14.04 4.50
C ARG A 188 -12.02 -13.63 5.69
N GLY A 189 -11.45 -12.91 6.66
CA GLY A 189 -12.16 -12.45 7.85
C GLY A 189 -13.31 -11.50 7.53
N GLN A 190 -13.11 -10.55 6.60
CA GLN A 190 -14.13 -9.58 6.24
C GLN A 190 -15.37 -10.22 5.56
N TRP A 191 -15.18 -11.30 4.78
CA TRP A 191 -16.30 -12.05 4.21
C TRP A 191 -17.12 -12.77 5.29
N GLY A 192 -16.50 -13.28 6.36
CA GLY A 192 -17.22 -13.95 7.44
C GLY A 192 -18.28 -13.06 8.08
N THR A 193 -17.93 -11.82 8.44
CA THR A 193 -18.87 -10.87 9.07
C THR A 193 -20.03 -10.53 8.13
N PHE A 194 -19.77 -10.33 6.84
CA PHE A 194 -20.83 -10.05 5.86
C PHE A 194 -21.80 -11.23 5.71
N HIS A 195 -21.30 -12.47 5.67
CA HIS A 195 -22.15 -13.66 5.61
C HIS A 195 -23.10 -13.76 6.81
N TYR A 196 -22.62 -13.50 8.03
CA TYR A 196 -23.49 -13.52 9.23
C TYR A 196 -24.58 -12.44 9.18
N LEU A 197 -24.27 -11.24 8.68
CA LEU A 197 -25.27 -10.17 8.54
C LEU A 197 -26.34 -10.51 7.50
N VAL A 198 -25.95 -11.07 6.35
CA VAL A 198 -26.90 -11.49 5.30
C VAL A 198 -27.79 -12.63 5.80
N ILE A 199 -27.21 -13.65 6.44
CA ILE A 199 -27.99 -14.74 7.04
C ILE A 199 -28.95 -14.19 8.11
N GLY A 200 -28.49 -13.30 8.97
CA GLY A 200 -29.32 -12.63 9.97
C GLY A 200 -30.49 -11.86 9.35
N ALA A 201 -30.25 -11.12 8.26
CA ALA A 201 -31.29 -10.38 7.54
C ALA A 201 -32.32 -11.32 6.88
N ILE A 202 -31.88 -12.44 6.32
CA ILE A 202 -32.78 -13.46 5.74
C ILE A 202 -33.66 -14.08 6.82
N ILE A 203 -33.07 -14.47 7.96
CA ILE A 203 -33.81 -15.04 9.10
C ILE A 203 -34.82 -14.03 9.64
N LEU A 204 -34.42 -12.76 9.81
CA LEU A 204 -35.31 -11.70 10.25
C LEU A 204 -36.47 -11.47 9.28
N GLY A 205 -36.20 -11.46 7.97
CA GLY A 205 -37.23 -11.37 6.94
C GLY A 205 -38.20 -12.54 6.95
N ALA A 206 -37.70 -13.77 7.13
CA ALA A 206 -38.52 -14.96 7.26
C ALA A 206 -39.42 -14.92 8.52
N ILE A 207 -38.90 -14.43 9.65
CA ILE A 207 -39.67 -14.22 10.89
C ILE A 207 -40.79 -13.22 10.63
N ILE A 208 -40.50 -12.06 10.04
CA ILE A 208 -41.51 -11.03 9.74
C ILE A 208 -42.59 -11.58 8.82
N ALA A 209 -42.21 -12.29 7.75
CA ALA A 209 -43.15 -12.91 6.83
C ALA A 209 -44.05 -13.94 7.53
N PHE A 210 -43.47 -14.79 8.38
CA PHE A 210 -44.21 -15.79 9.17
C PHE A 210 -45.23 -15.14 10.11
N PHE A 211 -44.86 -14.06 10.80
CA PHE A 211 -45.79 -13.30 11.65
C PHE A 211 -46.83 -12.49 10.87
N SER A 212 -46.56 -12.14 9.61
CA SER A 212 -47.50 -11.40 8.75
C SER A 212 -48.54 -12.30 8.07
N LEU A 213 -48.31 -13.61 8.04
CA LEU A 213 -49.20 -14.63 7.44
C LEU A 213 -50.12 -15.31 8.46
N ARG A 214 -50.03 -14.93 9.74
CA ARG A 214 -50.80 -15.48 10.86
C ARG A 214 -51.71 -14.41 11.45
#